data_AF-A0A7J8W6C1-F1
#
_entry.id   AF-A0A7J8W6C1-F1
#
_cell.length_a   1.000
_cell.length_b   1.000
_cell.length_c   1.000
_cell.angle_alpha   90.00
_cell.angle_beta   90.00
_cell.angle_gamma   90.00
#
_symmetry.space_group_name_H-M   'P 1'
#
loop_
_entity.id
_entity.type
_entity.pdbx_description
1 polymer ?
#
loop_
_entity_poly.entity_id
_entity_poly.type
_entity_poly.pdbx_seq_one_letter_code
_entity_poly.pdbx_strand_id
1 'polypeptide(L)'
;MASSNAPIHVDDGFNEYESALKHQKSTTSKVWEEMTKLECENKDELKAQSIFIFLVCGKYSFRTVEELGFRSMMSIFSPNFKNISRPITTRDVLIYYAKEIDHVKEKLAKAFGLGCLTSDDWNSEHTNDEYIFVTTHWWSIDKKNFSITLDNTSCNDVIVSYLKNYFRANQALLCDGVLFQARCCAHILNLIVKVGLELANDVIGKIRNEIKCIKMLGIPKKRFDDGADKSFRLN
;
A
#
# COMPACT_ATOMS: atom_id res chain seq x y z
N MET A 1 -23.67 56.48 5.66
CA MET A 1 -22.64 55.44 5.67
C MET A 1 -23.20 54.26 6.44
N ALA A 2 -23.72 53.24 5.72
CA ALA A 2 -24.31 52.04 6.31
C ALA A 2 -23.43 50.85 5.93
N SER A 3 -22.92 50.11 6.92
CA SER A 3 -22.13 48.90 6.70
C SER A 3 -23.06 47.71 6.51
N SER A 4 -22.98 47.03 5.36
CA SER A 4 -23.73 45.80 5.12
C SER A 4 -22.99 44.61 5.72
N ASN A 5 -23.51 44.06 6.82
CA ASN A 5 -23.14 42.72 7.29
C ASN A 5 -24.02 41.70 6.56
N ALA A 6 -23.53 41.14 5.46
CA ALA A 6 -24.09 39.92 4.90
C ALA A 6 -23.26 38.72 5.42
N PRO A 7 -23.88 37.61 5.88
CA PRO A 7 -23.14 36.43 6.29
C PRO A 7 -22.50 35.78 5.06
N ILE A 8 -21.22 35.43 5.16
CA ILE A 8 -20.52 34.61 4.18
C ILE A 8 -21.07 33.19 4.33
N HIS A 9 -21.74 32.70 3.29
CA HIS A 9 -22.18 31.31 3.21
C HIS A 9 -20.94 30.43 3.02
N VAL A 10 -20.55 29.70 4.07
CA VAL A 10 -19.54 28.66 3.95
C VAL A 10 -20.25 27.48 3.30
N ASP A 11 -19.83 27.12 2.10
CA ASP A 11 -20.39 26.00 1.37
C ASP A 11 -19.95 24.69 2.04
N ASP A 12 -20.91 23.84 2.43
CA ASP A 12 -20.70 22.60 3.18
C ASP A 12 -20.17 21.47 2.29
N GLY A 13 -19.24 21.78 1.36
CA GLY A 13 -18.61 20.84 0.43
C GLY A 13 -17.88 19.66 1.12
N PHE A 14 -17.78 19.70 2.45
CA PHE A 14 -17.30 18.59 3.27
C PHE A 14 -18.31 17.43 3.36
N ASN A 15 -19.63 17.68 3.27
CA ASN A 15 -20.61 16.60 3.31
C ASN A 15 -20.75 15.87 1.96
N GLU A 16 -20.52 16.56 0.85
CA GLU A 16 -20.49 15.95 -0.48
C GLU A 16 -19.24 15.07 -0.68
N TYR A 17 -18.08 15.47 -0.12
CA TYR A 17 -16.85 14.64 -0.10
C TYR A 17 -17.03 13.35 0.74
N GLU A 18 -17.67 13.43 1.91
CA GLU A 18 -17.94 12.25 2.76
C GLU A 18 -18.98 11.30 2.14
N SER A 19 -19.99 11.85 1.45
CA SER A 19 -21.00 11.07 0.74
C SER A 19 -20.39 10.29 -0.44
N ALA A 20 -19.47 10.92 -1.18
CA ALA A 20 -18.73 10.28 -2.27
C ALA A 20 -17.79 9.16 -1.76
N LEU A 21 -17.18 9.30 -0.58
CA LEU A 21 -16.33 8.28 0.03
C LEU A 21 -17.10 7.07 0.59
N LYS A 22 -18.36 7.24 0.99
CA LYS A 22 -19.19 6.13 1.49
C LYS A 22 -19.63 5.14 0.40
N HIS A 23 -19.48 5.49 -0.88
CA HIS A 23 -19.80 4.60 -2.02
C HIS A 23 -18.61 3.97 -2.74
N GLN A 24 -17.39 4.08 -2.21
CA GLN A 24 -16.22 3.37 -2.77
C GLN A 24 -15.67 2.29 -1.82
N LYS A 25 -16.56 1.52 -1.19
CA LYS A 25 -16.21 0.16 -0.74
C LYS A 25 -16.27 -0.77 -1.93
N SER A 26 -15.16 -0.89 -2.67
CA SER A 26 -14.68 -2.14 -3.29
C SER A 26 -13.66 -1.85 -4.39
N THR A 27 -12.39 -1.66 -4.02
CA THR A 27 -11.27 -1.88 -4.96
C THR A 27 -11.00 -3.38 -5.17
N THR A 28 -11.73 -4.25 -4.48
CA THR A 28 -11.68 -5.71 -4.65
C THR A 28 -12.62 -6.22 -5.77
N SER A 29 -13.73 -5.57 -6.11
CA SER A 29 -14.76 -6.19 -6.96
C SER A 29 -14.25 -6.59 -8.35
N LYS A 30 -13.50 -5.74 -9.07
CA LYS A 30 -13.07 -6.07 -10.45
C LYS A 30 -11.96 -7.12 -10.54
N VAL A 31 -10.93 -7.02 -9.69
CA VAL A 31 -9.82 -8.00 -9.68
C VAL A 31 -10.33 -9.37 -9.25
N TRP A 32 -11.18 -9.40 -8.22
CA TRP A 32 -11.77 -10.66 -7.76
C TRP A 32 -12.74 -11.25 -8.79
N GLU A 33 -13.53 -10.43 -9.50
CA GLU A 33 -14.39 -10.86 -10.60
C GLU A 33 -13.61 -11.40 -11.81
N GLU A 34 -12.45 -10.83 -12.16
CA GLU A 34 -11.60 -11.35 -13.23
C GLU A 34 -10.91 -12.66 -12.82
N MET A 35 -10.43 -12.76 -11.57
CA MET A 35 -9.76 -13.95 -11.06
C MET A 35 -10.70 -15.15 -10.88
N THR A 36 -11.99 -14.91 -10.64
CA THR A 36 -13.01 -15.97 -10.47
C THR A 36 -13.60 -16.46 -11.79
N LYS A 37 -13.35 -15.78 -12.92
CA LYS A 37 -13.80 -16.17 -14.27
C LYS A 37 -12.82 -17.11 -14.99
N LEU A 38 -11.72 -17.49 -14.35
CA LEU A 38 -10.69 -18.30 -14.98
C LEU A 38 -11.11 -19.76 -15.02
N GLU A 39 -11.64 -20.17 -16.17
CA GLU A 39 -11.82 -21.57 -16.54
C GLU A 39 -10.53 -22.06 -17.21
N CYS A 40 -9.92 -23.10 -16.64
CA CYS A 40 -8.76 -23.78 -17.22
C CYS A 40 -9.07 -25.27 -17.35
N GLU A 41 -8.74 -25.85 -18.50
CA GLU A 41 -8.99 -27.27 -18.78
C GLU A 41 -8.15 -28.19 -17.86
N ASN A 42 -7.03 -27.69 -17.35
CA ASN A 42 -6.15 -28.42 -16.45
C ASN A 42 -6.56 -28.24 -14.97
N LYS A 43 -7.13 -29.29 -14.39
CA LYS A 43 -7.58 -29.33 -12.99
C LYS A 43 -6.46 -29.08 -11.97
N ASP A 44 -5.23 -29.49 -12.25
CA ASP A 44 -4.10 -29.27 -11.33
C ASP A 44 -3.66 -27.79 -11.34
N GLU A 45 -3.78 -27.12 -12.49
CA GLU A 45 -3.49 -25.70 -12.63
C GLU A 45 -4.56 -24.84 -11.93
N LEU A 46 -5.84 -25.19 -12.10
CA LEU A 46 -6.95 -24.56 -11.37
C LEU A 46 -6.77 -24.68 -9.85
N LYS A 47 -6.28 -25.82 -9.36
CA LYS A 47 -6.02 -26.05 -7.94
C LYS A 47 -4.92 -25.12 -7.42
N ALA A 48 -3.78 -25.05 -8.10
CA ALA A 48 -2.67 -24.18 -7.72
C ALA A 48 -3.09 -22.70 -7.74
N GLN A 49 -3.85 -22.29 -8.76
CA GLN A 49 -4.39 -20.94 -8.90
C GLN A 49 -5.36 -20.58 -7.78
N SER A 50 -6.26 -21.50 -7.41
CA SER A 50 -7.21 -21.28 -6.31
C SER A 50 -6.49 -21.07 -4.97
N ILE A 51 -5.44 -21.87 -4.71
CA ILE A 51 -4.61 -21.73 -3.52
C ILE A 51 -3.84 -20.40 -3.53
N PHE A 52 -3.31 -20.00 -4.70
CA PHE A 52 -2.66 -18.71 -4.88
C PHE A 52 -3.62 -17.55 -4.55
N ILE A 53 -4.83 -17.54 -5.11
CA ILE A 53 -5.84 -16.51 -4.85
C ILE A 53 -6.19 -16.47 -3.36
N PHE A 54 -6.47 -17.64 -2.75
CA PHE A 54 -6.78 -17.71 -1.33
C PHE A 54 -5.66 -17.10 -0.48
N LEU A 55 -4.41 -17.52 -0.67
CA LEU A 55 -3.29 -17.09 0.17
C LEU A 55 -2.88 -15.64 -0.11
N VAL A 56 -2.72 -15.26 -1.37
CA VAL A 56 -2.18 -13.94 -1.75
C VAL A 56 -3.25 -12.87 -1.61
N CYS A 57 -4.45 -13.07 -2.17
CA CYS A 57 -5.52 -12.08 -2.09
C CYS A 57 -6.13 -12.03 -0.68
N GLY A 58 -6.18 -13.16 0.02
CA GLY A 58 -6.58 -13.24 1.43
C GLY A 58 -5.50 -12.78 2.42
N LYS A 59 -4.28 -12.49 1.94
CA LYS A 59 -3.11 -12.10 2.77
C LYS A 59 -2.80 -13.10 3.89
N TYR A 60 -3.02 -14.38 3.63
CA TYR A 60 -2.74 -15.46 4.57
C TYR A 60 -1.29 -15.93 4.49
N SER A 61 -0.79 -16.42 5.61
CA SER A 61 0.51 -17.08 5.67
C SER A 61 0.50 -18.36 4.83
N PHE A 62 1.61 -18.69 4.17
CA PHE A 62 1.75 -19.99 3.52
C PHE A 62 1.62 -21.18 4.48
N ARG A 63 1.77 -20.96 5.80
CA ARG A 63 1.52 -21.99 6.82
C ARG A 63 0.03 -22.35 6.96
N THR A 64 -0.88 -21.47 6.53
CA THR A 64 -2.33 -21.67 6.70
C THR A 64 -2.81 -22.98 6.07
N VAL A 65 -2.18 -23.45 4.99
CA VAL A 65 -2.53 -24.73 4.34
C VAL A 65 -2.21 -25.97 5.19
N GLU A 66 -1.35 -25.84 6.20
CA GLU A 66 -0.96 -26.91 7.12
C GLU A 66 -1.77 -26.88 8.42
N GLU A 67 -2.54 -25.82 8.65
CA GLU A 67 -3.36 -25.67 9.85
C GLU A 67 -4.50 -26.70 9.87
N LEU A 68 -4.82 -27.18 11.08
CA LEU A 68 -5.86 -28.19 11.29
C LEU A 68 -7.23 -27.73 10.77
N GLY A 69 -7.56 -26.45 10.94
CA GLY A 69 -8.81 -25.87 10.47
C GLY A 69 -8.94 -25.94 8.94
N PHE A 70 -7.89 -25.55 8.22
CA PHE A 70 -7.86 -25.64 6.76
C PHE A 70 -7.96 -27.09 6.28
N ARG A 71 -7.19 -28.01 6.89
CA ARG A 71 -7.21 -29.43 6.50
C ARG A 71 -8.57 -30.10 6.75
N SER A 72 -9.18 -29.81 7.90
CA SER A 72 -10.52 -30.30 8.24
C SER A 72 -11.58 -29.75 7.27
N MET A 73 -11.49 -28.46 6.95
CA MET A 73 -12.36 -27.85 5.95
C MET A 73 -12.21 -28.54 4.58
N MET A 74 -10.98 -28.70 4.11
CA MET A 74 -10.72 -29.30 2.79
C MET A 74 -11.14 -30.77 2.71
N SER A 75 -11.02 -31.55 3.79
CA SER A 75 -11.46 -32.95 3.78
C SER A 75 -12.98 -33.09 3.68
N ILE A 76 -13.74 -32.11 4.19
CA ILE A 76 -15.21 -32.09 4.08
C ILE A 76 -15.63 -31.65 2.68
N PHE A 77 -15.10 -30.54 2.18
CA PHE A 77 -15.51 -29.98 0.88
C PHE A 77 -14.95 -30.74 -0.31
N SER A 78 -13.80 -31.40 -0.17
CA SER A 78 -13.17 -32.18 -1.23
C SER A 78 -12.45 -33.41 -0.63
N PRO A 79 -13.16 -34.53 -0.40
CA PRO A 79 -12.61 -35.69 0.31
C PRO A 79 -11.37 -36.33 -0.34
N ASN A 80 -11.20 -36.15 -1.66
CA ASN A 80 -10.03 -36.62 -2.40
C ASN A 80 -8.86 -35.62 -2.40
N PHE A 81 -9.03 -34.45 -1.76
CA PHE A 81 -7.98 -33.44 -1.66
C PHE A 81 -6.84 -33.96 -0.80
N LYS A 82 -5.70 -34.21 -1.43
CA LYS A 82 -4.45 -34.49 -0.71
C LYS A 82 -3.98 -33.22 -0.02
N ASN A 83 -3.75 -33.34 1.29
CA ASN A 83 -3.14 -32.29 2.10
C ASN A 83 -1.86 -31.79 1.42
N ILE A 84 -1.75 -30.47 1.31
CA ILE A 84 -0.58 -29.79 0.78
C ILE A 84 0.30 -29.32 1.94
N SER A 85 1.56 -29.08 1.65
CA SER A 85 2.55 -28.56 2.61
C SER A 85 2.99 -27.16 2.23
N ARG A 86 3.58 -26.43 3.19
CA ARG A 86 4.12 -25.10 2.97
C ARG A 86 5.15 -25.08 1.84
N PRO A 87 6.14 -25.99 1.75
CA PRO A 87 7.12 -25.96 0.66
C PRO A 87 6.49 -26.15 -0.73
N ILE A 88 5.55 -27.08 -0.87
CA ILE A 88 4.84 -27.33 -2.13
C ILE A 88 4.03 -26.09 -2.52
N THR A 89 3.28 -25.54 -1.56
CA THR A 89 2.48 -24.34 -1.73
C THR A 89 3.33 -23.14 -2.13
N THR A 90 4.47 -22.92 -1.46
CA THR A 90 5.41 -21.85 -1.81
C THR A 90 5.93 -22.01 -3.23
N ARG A 91 6.34 -23.22 -3.64
CA ARG A 91 6.79 -23.49 -5.01
C ARG A 91 5.70 -23.15 -6.03
N ASP A 92 4.48 -23.65 -5.80
CA ASP A 92 3.38 -23.51 -6.74
C ASP A 92 2.92 -22.04 -6.85
N VAL A 93 2.86 -21.32 -5.72
CA VAL A 93 2.58 -19.87 -5.67
C VAL A 93 3.65 -19.07 -6.42
N LEU A 94 4.94 -19.41 -6.27
CA LEU A 94 6.03 -18.73 -6.97
C LEU A 94 6.00 -18.96 -8.49
N ILE A 95 5.65 -20.17 -8.93
CA ILE A 95 5.44 -20.45 -10.36
C ILE A 95 4.29 -19.60 -10.91
N TYR A 96 3.17 -19.54 -10.18
CA TYR A 96 2.03 -18.74 -10.61
C TYR A 96 2.35 -17.23 -10.59
N TYR A 97 3.08 -16.76 -9.58
CA TYR A 97 3.59 -15.39 -9.52
C TYR A 97 4.48 -15.06 -10.73
N ALA A 98 5.37 -15.96 -11.15
CA ALA A 98 6.19 -15.76 -12.34
C ALA A 98 5.32 -15.65 -13.63
N LYS A 99 4.27 -16.46 -13.76
CA LYS A 99 3.30 -16.35 -14.86
C LYS A 99 2.59 -15.00 -14.84
N GLU A 100 2.14 -14.55 -13.68
CA GLU A 100 1.49 -13.23 -13.53
C GLU A 100 2.47 -12.09 -13.83
N ILE A 101 3.76 -12.21 -13.48
CA ILE A 101 4.78 -11.24 -13.90
C ILE A 101 4.81 -11.13 -15.42
N ASP A 102 4.87 -12.25 -16.14
CA ASP A 102 4.95 -12.23 -17.60
C ASP A 102 3.66 -11.68 -18.23
N HIS A 103 2.50 -12.00 -17.66
CA HIS A 103 1.22 -11.41 -18.04
C HIS A 103 1.17 -9.89 -17.82
N VAL A 104 1.67 -9.43 -16.67
CA VAL A 104 1.78 -7.99 -16.37
C VAL A 104 2.75 -7.31 -17.33
N LYS A 105 3.90 -7.92 -17.65
CA LYS A 105 4.84 -7.39 -18.66
C LYS A 105 4.17 -7.26 -20.02
N GLU A 106 3.39 -8.25 -20.45
CA GLU A 106 2.66 -8.20 -21.72
C GLU A 106 1.59 -7.09 -21.71
N LYS A 107 0.82 -6.97 -20.62
CA LYS A 107 -0.15 -5.88 -20.42
C LYS A 107 0.54 -4.52 -20.46
N LEU A 108 1.68 -4.37 -19.78
CA LEU A 108 2.48 -3.14 -19.79
C LEU A 108 3.04 -2.84 -21.17
N ALA A 109 3.52 -3.84 -21.92
CA ALA A 109 4.01 -3.66 -23.29
C ALA A 109 2.90 -3.19 -24.25
N LYS A 110 1.65 -3.57 -23.98
CA LYS A 110 0.46 -3.16 -24.75
C LYS A 110 -0.18 -1.87 -24.22
N ALA A 111 0.15 -1.44 -23.00
CA ALA A 111 -0.37 -0.23 -22.39
C ALA A 111 0.24 1.00 -23.06
N PHE A 112 -0.45 1.52 -24.07
CA PHE A 112 -0.13 2.78 -24.71
C PHE A 112 -0.70 3.95 -23.90
N GLY A 113 0.08 4.56 -23.01
CA GLY A 113 -0.43 5.66 -22.19
C GLY A 113 0.52 6.19 -21.11
N LEU A 114 0.10 7.30 -20.51
CA LEU A 114 0.75 7.96 -19.38
C LEU A 114 0.77 7.07 -18.14
N GLY A 115 1.94 6.50 -17.85
CA GLY A 115 2.29 5.91 -16.56
C GLY A 115 2.90 6.95 -15.61
N CYS A 116 2.57 6.86 -14.33
CA CYS A 116 3.37 7.41 -13.26
C CYS A 116 3.87 6.33 -12.30
N LEU A 117 5.04 6.56 -11.73
CA LEU A 117 5.65 5.65 -10.76
C LEU A 117 5.57 6.30 -9.37
N THR A 118 5.20 5.56 -8.34
CA THR A 118 5.37 5.97 -6.94
C THR A 118 6.37 5.03 -6.29
N SER A 119 7.42 5.55 -5.64
CA SER A 119 8.22 4.74 -4.72
C SER A 119 7.79 4.97 -3.27
N ASP A 120 7.91 3.93 -2.46
CA ASP A 120 7.91 4.00 -1.01
C ASP A 120 9.19 3.34 -0.50
N ASP A 121 9.90 4.03 0.37
CA ASP A 121 11.22 3.63 0.85
C ASP A 121 11.17 3.53 2.39
N TRP A 122 11.57 2.39 2.94
CA TRP A 122 11.62 2.21 4.38
C TRP A 122 12.80 1.35 4.83
N ASN A 123 13.22 1.57 6.07
CA ASN A 123 14.20 0.74 6.76
C ASN A 123 13.50 -0.16 7.79
N SER A 124 13.89 -1.43 7.86
CA SER A 124 13.46 -2.32 8.94
C SER A 124 14.36 -2.17 10.16
N GLU A 125 13.84 -1.58 11.24
CA GLU A 125 14.60 -1.42 12.50
C GLU A 125 15.15 -2.74 13.09
N HIS A 126 14.52 -3.88 12.77
CA HIS A 126 14.91 -5.19 13.28
C HIS A 126 16.04 -5.85 12.50
N THR A 127 16.09 -5.62 11.19
CA THR A 127 17.06 -6.27 10.28
C THR A 127 18.11 -5.30 9.77
N ASN A 128 17.85 -4.00 9.92
CA ASN A 128 18.61 -2.89 9.35
C ASN A 128 18.73 -2.95 7.82
N ASP A 129 17.77 -3.61 7.17
CA ASP A 129 17.67 -3.68 5.72
C ASP A 129 16.86 -2.49 5.17
N GLU A 130 17.29 -1.97 4.03
CA GLU A 130 16.60 -0.93 3.27
C GLU A 130 15.75 -1.55 2.16
N TYR A 131 14.49 -1.12 2.06
CA TYR A 131 13.53 -1.60 1.09
C TYR A 131 13.01 -0.45 0.25
N ILE A 132 12.88 -0.68 -1.06
CA ILE A 132 12.21 0.19 -2.01
C ILE A 132 11.05 -0.59 -2.63
N PHE A 133 9.86 0.01 -2.61
CA PHE A 133 8.69 -0.50 -3.29
C PHE A 133 8.26 0.46 -4.37
N VAL A 134 8.26 0.00 -5.63
CA VAL A 134 7.85 0.80 -6.77
C VAL A 134 6.49 0.35 -7.25
N THR A 135 5.52 1.25 -7.25
CA THR A 135 4.19 1.05 -7.83
C THR A 135 4.09 1.83 -9.13
N THR A 136 3.55 1.19 -10.18
CA THR A 136 3.19 1.88 -11.42
C THR A 136 1.70 2.13 -11.44
N HIS A 137 1.30 3.37 -11.65
CA HIS A 137 -0.07 3.77 -11.96
C HIS A 137 -0.10 4.13 -13.43
N TRP A 138 -1.09 3.68 -14.18
CA TRP A 138 -1.20 4.04 -15.59
C TRP A 138 -2.64 4.37 -15.93
N TRP A 139 -2.81 5.29 -16.87
CA TRP A 139 -4.09 5.61 -17.46
C TRP A 139 -3.98 5.57 -18.97
N SER A 140 -4.93 4.91 -19.64
CA SER A 140 -4.95 4.80 -21.10
C SER A 140 -5.41 6.10 -21.76
N ILE A 141 -4.62 7.15 -21.64
CA ILE A 141 -4.63 8.33 -22.51
C ILE A 141 -3.20 8.46 -23.07
N ASP A 142 -3.08 8.27 -24.39
CA ASP A 142 -1.94 8.58 -25.26
C ASP A 142 -0.49 8.37 -24.74
N LYS A 143 0.12 7.27 -25.21
CA LYS A 143 1.52 6.96 -25.59
C LYS A 143 2.76 7.64 -24.95
N LYS A 144 2.73 8.36 -23.82
CA LYS A 144 3.95 8.93 -23.18
C LYS A 144 3.86 8.89 -21.67
N ASN A 145 4.92 8.65 -20.89
CA ASN A 145 4.87 8.65 -19.41
C ASN A 145 4.91 10.07 -18.80
N PHE A 146 4.11 10.34 -17.76
CA PHE A 146 3.91 11.70 -17.21
C PHE A 146 4.91 12.06 -16.09
N SER A 147 5.11 11.21 -15.07
CA SER A 147 5.92 11.57 -13.89
C SER A 147 6.28 10.37 -13.01
N ILE A 148 7.34 10.46 -12.20
CA ILE A 148 7.60 9.60 -11.04
C ILE A 148 7.50 10.45 -9.77
N THR A 149 6.67 10.04 -8.82
CA THR A 149 6.58 10.66 -7.50
C THR A 149 7.46 9.88 -6.53
N LEU A 150 8.39 10.56 -5.88
CA LEU A 150 9.30 9.97 -4.90
C LEU A 150 9.22 10.76 -3.61
N ASP A 151 9.60 10.13 -2.50
CA ASP A 151 9.83 10.84 -1.26
C ASP A 151 11.13 11.67 -1.35
N ASN A 152 11.24 12.69 -0.48
CA ASN A 152 12.32 13.68 -0.53
C ASN A 152 13.57 13.17 0.22
N THR A 153 14.07 12.00 -0.17
CA THR A 153 15.35 11.44 0.30
C THR A 153 16.40 11.59 -0.80
N SER A 154 17.64 11.91 -0.42
CA SER A 154 18.76 12.06 -1.35
C SER A 154 19.10 10.77 -2.10
N CYS A 155 18.72 9.61 -1.54
CA CYS A 155 18.90 8.30 -2.18
C CYS A 155 18.13 8.20 -3.51
N ASN A 156 17.02 8.93 -3.63
CA ASN A 156 16.20 8.93 -4.83
C ASN A 156 16.80 9.70 -6.00
N ASP A 157 17.71 10.65 -5.76
CA ASP A 157 18.28 11.47 -6.84
C ASP A 157 19.09 10.62 -7.84
N VAL A 158 19.76 9.57 -7.35
CA VAL A 158 20.51 8.62 -8.18
C VAL A 158 19.55 7.78 -9.03
N ILE A 159 18.48 7.27 -8.43
CA ILE A 159 17.47 6.45 -9.11
C ILE A 159 16.71 7.28 -10.15
N VAL A 160 16.33 8.52 -9.81
CA VAL A 160 15.72 9.49 -10.74
C VAL A 160 16.62 9.71 -11.93
N SER A 161 17.91 9.98 -11.70
CA SER A 161 18.88 10.23 -12.77
C SER A 161 18.98 9.04 -13.72
N TYR A 162 19.11 7.83 -13.16
CA TYR A 162 19.18 6.59 -13.95
C TYR A 162 17.91 6.37 -14.77
N LEU A 163 16.74 6.43 -14.15
CA LEU A 163 15.45 6.24 -14.82
C LEU A 163 15.20 7.32 -15.87
N LYS A 164 15.51 8.58 -15.57
CA LYS A 164 15.37 9.70 -16.51
C LYS A 164 16.24 9.49 -17.75
N ASN A 165 17.48 9.05 -17.59
CA ASN A 165 18.37 8.73 -18.71
C ASN A 165 17.86 7.54 -19.53
N TYR A 166 17.39 6.48 -18.87
CA TYR A 166 16.81 5.32 -19.52
C TYR A 166 15.56 5.69 -20.36
N PHE A 167 14.62 6.44 -19.80
CA PHE A 167 13.43 6.87 -20.54
C PHE A 167 13.75 7.89 -21.63
N ARG A 168 14.76 8.76 -21.44
CA ARG A 168 15.23 9.67 -22.48
C ARG A 168 15.78 8.91 -23.69
N ALA A 169 16.62 7.90 -23.46
CA ALA A 169 17.19 7.06 -24.51
C ALA A 169 16.10 6.34 -25.33
N ASN A 170 14.99 5.99 -24.68
CA ASN A 170 13.84 5.32 -25.31
C ASN A 170 12.76 6.29 -25.82
N GLN A 171 13.01 7.60 -25.87
CA GLN A 171 12.05 8.64 -26.28
C GLN A 171 10.70 8.58 -25.51
N ALA A 172 10.74 8.11 -24.27
CA ALA A 172 9.57 7.81 -23.44
C ALA A 172 9.31 8.87 -22.35
N LEU A 173 10.03 10.00 -22.37
CA LEU A 173 9.82 11.12 -21.46
C LEU A 173 8.83 12.13 -22.05
N LEU A 174 7.78 12.46 -21.30
CA LEU A 174 6.94 13.61 -21.60
C LEU A 174 7.66 14.92 -21.23
N CYS A 175 7.54 15.94 -22.08
CA CYS A 175 8.12 17.28 -21.86
C CYS A 175 9.61 17.21 -21.46
N ASP A 176 10.39 16.31 -22.08
CA ASP A 176 11.81 16.06 -21.79
C ASP A 176 12.15 15.78 -20.31
N GLY A 177 11.16 15.34 -19.54
CA GLY A 177 11.27 15.01 -18.13
C GLY A 177 11.28 16.22 -17.20
N VAL A 178 10.71 17.36 -17.61
CA VAL A 178 10.49 18.53 -16.74
C VAL A 178 9.57 18.16 -15.55
N LEU A 179 8.54 17.35 -15.80
CA LEU A 179 7.58 16.89 -14.78
C LEU A 179 7.94 15.52 -14.20
N PHE A 180 9.16 15.04 -14.47
CA PHE A 180 9.54 13.68 -14.14
C PHE A 180 9.59 13.44 -12.63
N GLN A 181 9.88 14.45 -11.79
CA GLN A 181 9.94 14.27 -10.34
C GLN A 181 8.91 15.14 -9.64
N ALA A 182 7.95 14.51 -8.95
CA ALA A 182 7.06 15.18 -8.01
C ALA A 182 7.37 14.71 -6.58
N ARG A 183 7.39 15.66 -5.64
CA ARG A 183 7.62 15.36 -4.22
C ARG A 183 6.34 14.81 -3.60
N CYS A 184 6.46 13.77 -2.78
CA CYS A 184 5.34 13.22 -2.03
C CYS A 184 4.72 14.27 -1.07
N CYS A 185 3.43 14.59 -1.25
CA CYS A 185 2.72 15.54 -0.41
C CYS A 185 2.67 15.10 1.07
N ALA A 186 2.53 13.79 1.34
CA ALA A 186 2.54 13.26 2.71
C ALA A 186 3.90 13.52 3.39
N HIS A 187 5.00 13.41 2.66
CA HIS A 187 6.33 13.74 3.18
C HIS A 187 6.45 15.24 3.49
N ILE A 188 5.99 16.11 2.58
CA ILE A 188 5.97 17.57 2.81
C ILE A 188 5.16 17.91 4.06
N LEU A 189 3.97 17.32 4.22
CA LEU A 189 3.13 17.51 5.40
C LEU A 189 3.84 17.01 6.67
N ASN A 190 4.49 15.84 6.61
CA ASN A 190 5.28 15.32 7.73
C ASN A 190 6.41 16.29 8.14
N LEU A 191 7.10 16.90 7.17
CA LEU A 191 8.12 17.92 7.45
C LEU A 191 7.52 19.15 8.13
N ILE A 192 6.40 19.67 7.62
CA ILE A 192 5.70 20.83 8.21
C ILE A 192 5.27 20.51 9.65
N VAL A 193 4.67 19.34 9.88
CA VAL A 193 4.24 18.88 11.20
C VAL A 193 5.44 18.73 12.13
N LYS A 194 6.55 18.14 11.69
CA LYS A 194 7.78 18.00 12.50
C LYS A 194 8.29 19.35 12.98
N VAL A 195 8.38 20.34 12.09
CA VAL A 195 8.80 21.71 12.45
C VAL A 195 7.79 22.34 13.41
N GLY A 196 6.48 22.21 13.15
CA GLY A 196 5.45 22.72 14.07
C GLY A 196 5.51 22.10 15.47
N LEU A 197 5.85 20.81 15.56
CA LEU A 197 6.01 20.09 16.82
C LEU A 197 7.26 20.52 17.60
N GLU A 198 8.24 21.18 16.98
CA GLU A 198 9.41 21.71 17.69
C GLU A 198 9.00 22.72 18.78
N LEU A 199 7.92 23.46 18.54
CA LEU A 199 7.33 24.41 19.49
C LEU A 199 6.75 23.73 20.75
N ALA A 200 6.49 22.42 20.67
CA ALA A 200 5.95 21.61 21.77
C ALA A 200 6.91 20.53 22.25
N ASN A 201 8.21 20.63 21.90
CA ASN A 201 9.22 19.62 22.19
C ASN A 201 9.30 19.25 23.68
N ASP A 202 9.13 20.22 24.58
CA ASP A 202 9.18 19.97 26.04
C ASP A 202 8.05 19.05 26.51
N VAL A 203 6.82 19.27 26.03
CA VAL A 203 5.65 18.46 26.37
C VAL A 203 5.77 17.08 25.72
N ILE A 204 6.18 17.02 24.45
CA ILE A 204 6.39 15.77 23.71
C ILE A 204 7.50 14.94 24.36
N GLY A 205 8.57 15.58 24.83
CA GLY A 205 9.67 14.93 25.52
C GLY A 205 9.23 14.26 26.82
N LYS A 206 8.40 14.94 27.62
CA LYS A 206 7.81 14.36 28.84
C LYS A 206 6.95 13.14 28.51
N ILE A 207 6.05 13.25 27.54
CA ILE A 207 5.19 12.15 27.08
C ILE A 207 6.03 10.96 26.58
N ARG A 208 7.07 11.20 25.77
CA ARG A 208 7.98 10.15 25.28
C ARG A 208 8.72 9.44 26.40
N ASN A 209 9.19 10.18 27.41
CA ASN A 209 9.86 9.60 28.57
C ASN A 209 8.91 8.72 29.39
N GLU A 210 7.67 9.16 29.61
CA GLU A 210 6.65 8.35 30.28
C GLU A 210 6.36 7.05 29.50
N ILE A 211 6.15 7.14 28.19
CA ILE A 211 5.95 5.97 27.32
C ILE A 211 7.15 5.01 27.38
N LYS A 212 8.37 5.55 27.39
CA LYS A 212 9.60 4.75 27.50
C LYS A 212 9.68 4.01 28.83
N CYS A 213 9.36 4.67 29.94
CA CYS A 213 9.27 4.04 31.25
C CYS A 213 8.24 2.91 31.25
N ILE A 214 7.07 3.11 30.66
CA ILE A 214 6.01 2.09 30.58
C ILE A 214 6.47 0.87 29.77
N LYS A 215 7.10 1.08 28.61
CA LYS A 215 7.65 0.00 27.78
C LYS A 215 8.73 -0.79 28.52
N MET A 216 9.62 -0.11 29.26
CA MET A 216 10.67 -0.76 30.05
C MET A 216 10.13 -1.56 31.24
N LEU A 217 9.06 -1.08 31.87
CA LEU A 217 8.45 -1.72 33.04
C LEU A 217 7.52 -2.89 32.67
N GLY A 218 7.32 -3.16 31.38
CA GLY A 218 6.46 -4.26 30.90
C GLY A 218 4.99 -4.11 31.31
N ILE A 219 4.55 -2.89 31.64
CA ILE A 219 3.19 -2.65 32.13
C ILE A 219 2.21 -2.83 30.94
N PRO A 220 1.17 -3.67 31.07
CA PRO A 220 0.20 -3.87 30.00
C PRO A 220 -0.48 -2.55 29.63
N LYS A 221 -0.53 -2.22 28.33
CA LYS A 221 -1.12 -0.99 27.76
C LYS A 221 -2.45 -0.58 28.41
N LYS A 222 -3.29 -1.58 28.71
CA LYS A 222 -4.60 -1.42 29.36
C LYS A 222 -4.57 -0.65 30.69
N ARG A 223 -3.55 -0.87 31.54
CA ARG A 223 -3.42 -0.18 32.83
C ARG A 223 -2.99 1.28 32.71
N PHE A 224 -2.31 1.63 31.61
CA PHE A 224 -1.93 3.01 31.32
C PHE A 224 -3.13 3.81 30.81
N ASP A 225 -3.90 3.24 29.89
CA ASP A 225 -5.11 3.86 29.35
C ASP A 225 -6.10 4.21 30.49
N ASP A 226 -6.31 3.28 31.44
CA ASP A 226 -7.13 3.51 32.65
C ASP A 226 -6.61 4.65 33.56
N GLY A 227 -5.29 4.89 33.56
CA GLY A 227 -4.65 5.95 34.35
C GLY A 227 -4.69 7.30 33.65
N ALA A 228 -4.44 7.32 32.34
CA ALA A 228 -4.49 8.51 31.52
C ALA A 228 -5.91 9.10 31.46
N ASP A 229 -6.94 8.26 31.31
CA ASP A 229 -8.35 8.70 31.32
C ASP A 229 -8.73 9.36 32.65
N LYS A 230 -8.22 8.84 33.77
CA LYS A 230 -8.43 9.44 35.10
C LYS A 230 -7.66 10.75 35.30
N SER A 231 -6.47 10.86 34.74
CA SER A 231 -5.59 12.02 34.94
C SER A 231 -5.90 13.19 34.01
N PHE A 232 -6.31 12.95 32.76
CA PHE A 232 -6.48 14.01 31.76
C PHE A 232 -7.93 14.43 31.51
N ARG A 233 -8.93 13.74 32.10
CA ARG A 233 -10.37 14.04 31.91
C ARG A 233 -10.72 14.36 30.46
N LEU A 234 -10.31 13.49 29.54
CA LEU A 234 -10.76 13.56 28.15
C LEU A 234 -12.23 13.11 28.14
N ASN A 235 -13.15 14.08 28.28
CA ASN A 235 -14.59 13.90 28.06
C ASN A 235 -14.90 13.88 26.57
#